data_AF-A0A956BH70-F1
#
_entry.id   AF-A0A956BH70-F1
#
_cell.length_a   1.000
_cell.length_b   1.000
_cell.length_c   1.000
_cell.angle_alpha   90.00
_cell.angle_beta   90.00
_cell.angle_gamma   90.00
#
_symmetry.space_group_name_H-M   'P 1'
#
loop_
_entity.id
_entity.type
_entity.pdbx_description
1 polymer ?
#
loop_
_entity_poly.entity_id
_entity_poly.type
_entity_poly.pdbx_seq_one_letter_code
_entity_poly.pdbx_strand_id
1 'polypeptide(L)'
;QPKKILWMTIQGLFHKRQQKVAADFSNLVAGEVLTDDALYEELTREQSREKITSLIKSAASDLSEKYKKHPMAAMMMLDDSRLEAMEADMVAEIEAEVFAEGGPLTAVAHKSGEIKEELNRRLSSLEPEHFEGVLRPAFQQDEWKLILTGAVLGLAAGFAQLFFLFGES
;
A
#
# COMPACT_ATOMS: atom_id res chain seq x y z
N GLN A 1 8.67 11.11 20.76
CA GLN A 1 7.90 11.94 21.73
C GLN A 1 8.71 13.15 22.23
N PRO A 2 8.08 14.31 22.51
CA PRO A 2 8.76 15.52 23.01
C PRO A 2 9.23 15.33 24.46
N LYS A 3 10.51 15.60 24.73
CA LYS A 3 11.08 15.61 26.09
C LYS A 3 11.32 17.06 26.52
N LYS A 4 10.74 17.46 27.65
CA LYS A 4 11.03 18.75 28.28
C LYS A 4 12.28 18.60 29.15
N ILE A 5 13.30 19.41 28.88
CA ILE A 5 14.47 19.57 29.73
C ILE A 5 14.52 21.04 30.14
N LEU A 6 14.34 21.30 31.44
CA LEU A 6 14.25 22.66 32.00
C LEU A 6 13.17 23.49 31.27
N TRP A 7 13.55 24.56 30.56
CA TRP A 7 12.67 25.45 29.80
C TRP A 7 12.59 25.10 28.30
N MET A 8 13.36 24.12 27.82
CA MET A 8 13.41 23.75 26.39
C MET A 8 12.69 22.43 26.15
N THR A 9 11.87 22.38 25.11
CA THR A 9 11.25 21.13 24.64
C THR A 9 12.07 20.61 23.46
N ILE A 10 12.75 19.48 23.66
CA ILE A 10 13.49 18.80 22.60
C ILE A 10 12.56 17.75 22.00
N GLN A 11 12.31 17.88 20.70
CA GLN A 11 11.54 16.91 19.94
C GLN A 11 12.18 16.71 18.58
N GLY A 12 12.12 15.48 18.06
CA GLY A 12 12.58 15.18 16.71
C GLY A 12 11.81 16.02 15.69
N LEU A 13 12.54 16.64 14.74
CA LEU A 13 11.95 17.48 13.69
C LEU A 13 10.91 16.72 12.86
N PHE A 14 11.09 15.40 12.75
CA PHE A 14 10.23 14.49 12.03
C PHE A 14 8.82 14.39 12.63
N HIS A 15 8.72 14.19 13.95
CA HIS A 15 7.45 14.17 14.67
C HIS A 15 6.72 15.52 14.57
N LYS A 16 7.48 16.63 14.56
CA LYS A 16 6.92 17.98 14.41
C LYS A 16 6.34 18.23 13.01
N ARG A 17 6.83 17.51 11.98
CA ARG A 17 6.42 17.68 10.57
C ARG A 17 5.65 16.48 10.02
N GLN A 18 5.18 15.57 10.88
CA GLN A 18 4.53 14.32 10.48
C GLN A 18 3.43 14.52 9.44
N GLN A 19 2.53 15.50 9.64
CA GLN A 19 1.45 15.80 8.69
C GLN A 19 1.95 16.13 7.28
N LYS A 20 3.03 16.94 7.20
CA LYS A 20 3.62 17.30 5.91
C LYS A 20 4.31 16.10 5.26
N VAL A 21 5.06 15.33 6.05
CA VAL A 21 5.75 14.13 5.56
C VAL A 21 4.76 13.06 5.09
N ALA A 22 3.66 12.86 5.80
CA ALA A 22 2.59 11.95 5.42
C ALA A 22 1.99 12.34 4.05
N ALA A 23 1.69 13.63 3.86
CA ALA A 23 1.20 14.13 2.58
C ALA A 23 2.21 13.93 1.44
N ASP A 24 3.47 14.31 1.65
CA ASP A 24 4.53 14.18 0.64
C ASP A 24 4.78 12.71 0.27
N PHE A 25 4.81 11.81 1.27
CA PHE A 25 4.97 10.37 1.04
C PHE A 25 3.78 9.77 0.30
N SER A 26 2.55 10.15 0.67
CA SER A 26 1.34 9.66 0.01
C SER A 26 1.28 10.11 -1.45
N ASN A 27 1.70 11.34 -1.74
CA ASN A 27 1.82 11.85 -3.10
C ASN A 27 2.81 11.03 -3.92
N LEU A 28 3.97 10.72 -3.34
CA LEU A 28 5.02 9.93 -3.99
C LEU A 28 4.53 8.51 -4.30
N VAL A 29 4.05 7.79 -3.28
CA VAL A 29 3.63 6.38 -3.44
C VAL A 29 2.44 6.26 -4.39
N ALA A 30 1.45 7.15 -4.29
CA ALA A 30 0.32 7.11 -5.21
C ALA A 30 0.72 7.48 -6.65
N GLY A 31 1.65 8.43 -6.81
CA GLY A 31 2.10 8.89 -8.12
C GLY A 31 3.07 7.96 -8.82
N GLU A 32 3.83 7.14 -8.07
CA GLU A 32 4.89 6.30 -8.64
C GLU A 32 4.61 4.79 -8.54
N VAL A 33 3.80 4.35 -7.56
CA VAL A 33 3.59 2.92 -7.28
C VAL A 33 2.14 2.50 -7.49
N LEU A 34 1.18 3.31 -7.04
CA LEU A 34 -0.25 2.99 -7.14
C LEU A 34 -0.93 3.76 -8.28
N THR A 35 -0.30 3.82 -9.45
CA THR A 35 -0.87 4.48 -10.63
C THR A 35 -1.96 3.61 -11.29
N ASP A 36 -2.85 4.23 -12.06
CA ASP A 36 -3.92 3.51 -12.79
C ASP A 36 -3.35 2.35 -13.62
N ASP A 37 -2.30 2.63 -14.40
CA ASP A 37 -1.65 1.64 -15.27
C ASP A 37 -1.01 0.51 -14.47
N ALA A 38 -0.28 0.83 -13.38
CA ALA A 38 0.38 -0.16 -12.54
C ALA A 38 -0.63 -1.05 -11.80
N LEU A 39 -1.74 -0.47 -11.34
CA LEU A 39 -2.82 -1.22 -10.71
C LEU A 39 -3.51 -2.14 -11.71
N TYR A 40 -3.80 -1.65 -12.92
CA TYR A 40 -4.40 -2.48 -13.97
C TYR A 40 -3.49 -3.65 -14.36
N GLU A 41 -2.19 -3.41 -14.54
CA GLU A 41 -1.21 -4.46 -14.83
C GLU A 41 -1.14 -5.49 -13.69
N GLU A 42 -1.06 -5.04 -12.43
CA GLU A 42 -0.99 -5.94 -11.27
C GLU A 42 -2.27 -6.78 -11.11
N LEU A 43 -3.44 -6.18 -11.36
CA LEU A 43 -4.73 -6.84 -11.26
C LEU A 43 -4.98 -7.84 -12.40
N THR A 44 -4.38 -7.62 -13.57
CA THR A 44 -4.50 -8.51 -14.74
C THR A 44 -3.44 -9.61 -14.79
N ARG A 45 -2.40 -9.52 -13.96
CA ARG A 45 -1.38 -10.56 -13.80
C ARG A 45 -1.99 -11.91 -13.41
N GLU A 46 -1.40 -13.00 -13.88
CA GLU A 46 -1.89 -14.38 -13.71
C GLU A 46 -2.27 -14.73 -12.26
N GLN A 47 -1.39 -14.46 -11.28
CA GLN A 47 -1.68 -14.75 -9.87
C GLN A 47 -2.88 -13.95 -9.33
N SER A 48 -3.04 -12.69 -9.73
CA SER A 48 -4.18 -11.85 -9.32
C SER A 48 -5.45 -12.32 -10.00
N ARG A 49 -5.38 -12.68 -11.29
CA ARG A 49 -6.48 -13.25 -12.06
C ARG A 49 -6.98 -14.54 -11.44
N GLU A 50 -6.11 -15.46 -11.05
CA GLU A 50 -6.47 -16.70 -10.34
C GLU A 50 -7.19 -16.41 -9.02
N LYS A 51 -6.69 -15.44 -8.23
CA LYS A 51 -7.32 -15.03 -6.97
C LYS A 51 -8.72 -14.47 -7.22
N ILE A 52 -8.88 -13.55 -8.16
CA ILE A 52 -10.18 -12.95 -8.50
C ILE A 52 -11.15 -14.02 -9.01
N THR A 53 -10.71 -14.89 -9.91
CA THR A 53 -11.44 -16.07 -10.41
C THR A 53 -11.91 -16.95 -9.26
N SER A 54 -11.04 -17.23 -8.28
CA SER A 54 -11.38 -18.04 -7.10
C SER A 54 -12.45 -17.38 -6.23
N LEU A 55 -12.43 -16.04 -6.10
CA LEU A 55 -13.44 -15.27 -5.38
C LEU A 55 -14.79 -15.29 -6.10
N ILE A 56 -14.78 -15.14 -7.43
CA ILE A 56 -16.00 -15.26 -8.26
C ILE A 56 -16.60 -16.65 -8.10
N LYS A 57 -15.77 -17.70 -8.21
CA LYS A 57 -16.22 -19.08 -8.02
C LYS A 57 -16.78 -19.35 -6.62
N SER A 58 -16.13 -18.83 -5.57
CA SER A 58 -16.62 -18.96 -4.20
C SER A 58 -17.97 -18.25 -4.03
N ALA A 59 -18.11 -17.03 -4.55
CA ALA A 59 -19.36 -16.29 -4.49
C ALA A 59 -20.49 -17.00 -5.27
N ALA A 60 -20.18 -17.56 -6.44
CA ALA A 60 -21.12 -18.34 -7.23
C ALA A 60 -21.61 -19.58 -6.46
N SER A 61 -20.70 -20.32 -5.85
CA SER A 61 -21.00 -21.48 -5.00
C SER A 61 -21.86 -21.09 -3.79
N ASP A 62 -21.54 -19.97 -3.12
CA ASP A 62 -22.31 -19.48 -1.97
C ASP A 62 -23.74 -19.08 -2.36
N LEU A 63 -23.90 -18.42 -3.52
CA LEU A 63 -25.22 -18.11 -4.07
C LEU A 63 -26.00 -19.39 -4.34
N SER A 64 -25.40 -20.34 -5.05
CA SER A 64 -26.00 -21.63 -5.37
C SER A 64 -26.46 -22.38 -4.12
N GLU A 65 -25.61 -22.49 -3.10
CA GLU A 65 -25.96 -23.07 -1.81
C GLU A 65 -27.16 -22.39 -1.15
N LYS A 66 -27.21 -21.05 -1.22
CA LYS A 66 -28.31 -20.26 -0.70
C LYS A 66 -29.60 -20.50 -1.49
N TYR A 67 -29.52 -20.67 -2.80
CA TYR A 67 -30.66 -21.00 -3.65
C TYR A 67 -31.19 -22.41 -3.38
N LYS A 68 -30.34 -23.42 -3.16
CA LYS A 68 -30.76 -24.78 -2.76
C LYS A 68 -31.62 -24.78 -1.49
N LYS A 69 -31.36 -23.86 -0.56
CA LYS A 69 -32.12 -23.71 0.69
C LYS A 69 -33.53 -23.12 0.46
N HIS A 70 -33.84 -22.60 -0.73
CA HIS A 70 -35.13 -21.99 -1.04
C HIS A 70 -36.11 -23.03 -1.63
N PRO A 71 -37.32 -23.22 -1.05
CA PRO A 71 -38.21 -24.33 -1.37
C PRO A 71 -38.72 -24.33 -2.83
N MET A 72 -38.87 -23.16 -3.44
CA MET A 72 -39.25 -23.04 -4.86
C MET A 72 -38.09 -23.36 -5.83
N ALA A 73 -36.86 -23.02 -5.46
CA ALA A 73 -35.69 -23.27 -6.31
C ALA A 73 -35.30 -24.75 -6.28
N ALA A 74 -35.36 -25.38 -5.10
CA ALA A 74 -35.17 -26.83 -4.95
C ALA A 74 -36.15 -27.67 -5.79
N MET A 75 -37.35 -27.14 -6.06
CA MET A 75 -38.37 -27.82 -6.87
C MET A 75 -38.15 -27.63 -8.38
N MET A 76 -37.54 -26.53 -8.81
CA MET A 76 -37.19 -26.26 -10.22
C MET A 76 -35.84 -26.87 -10.62
N MET A 77 -34.90 -26.98 -9.68
CA MET A 77 -33.55 -27.51 -9.90
C MET A 77 -33.52 -28.98 -9.48
N LEU A 78 -33.98 -29.83 -10.40
CA LEU A 78 -34.20 -31.26 -10.19
C LEU A 78 -32.90 -32.11 -10.20
N ASP A 79 -31.76 -31.52 -10.56
CA ASP A 79 -30.50 -32.24 -10.71
C ASP A 79 -29.30 -31.34 -10.36
N ASP A 80 -28.38 -31.84 -9.53
CA ASP A 80 -27.16 -31.14 -9.12
C ASP A 80 -26.26 -30.84 -10.33
N SER A 81 -26.29 -31.70 -11.36
CA SER A 81 -25.49 -31.52 -12.59
C SER A 81 -25.86 -30.24 -13.36
N ARG A 82 -27.14 -29.84 -13.34
CA ARG A 82 -27.62 -28.63 -14.02
C ARG A 82 -27.20 -27.37 -13.28
N LEU A 83 -27.09 -27.45 -11.97
CA LEU A 83 -26.68 -26.33 -11.15
C LEU A 83 -25.18 -26.10 -11.27
N GLU A 84 -24.37 -27.16 -11.29
CA GLU A 84 -22.94 -27.06 -11.58
C GLU A 84 -22.68 -26.45 -12.97
N ALA A 85 -23.48 -26.82 -13.98
CA ALA A 85 -23.41 -26.22 -15.31
C ALA A 85 -23.76 -24.72 -15.29
N MET A 86 -24.85 -24.34 -14.59
CA MET A 86 -25.23 -22.94 -14.45
C MET A 86 -24.19 -22.11 -13.68
N GLU A 87 -23.58 -22.68 -12.63
CA GLU A 87 -22.49 -22.04 -11.91
C GLU A 87 -21.29 -21.82 -12.82
N ALA A 88 -20.90 -22.84 -13.60
CA ALA A 88 -19.78 -22.74 -14.54
C ALA A 88 -20.03 -21.66 -15.60
N ASP A 89 -21.24 -21.62 -16.17
CA ASP A 89 -21.63 -20.60 -17.15
C ASP A 89 -21.62 -19.19 -16.54
N MET A 90 -22.18 -19.03 -15.34
CA MET A 90 -22.20 -17.75 -14.62
C MET A 90 -20.79 -17.26 -14.28
N VAL A 91 -19.91 -18.16 -13.81
CA VAL A 91 -18.51 -17.84 -13.52
C VAL A 91 -17.78 -17.40 -14.79
N ALA A 92 -17.95 -18.13 -15.89
CA ALA A 92 -17.32 -17.79 -17.17
C ALA A 92 -17.79 -16.44 -17.72
N GLU A 93 -19.09 -16.12 -17.60
CA GLU A 93 -19.64 -14.84 -18.03
C GLU A 93 -19.14 -13.67 -17.17
N ILE A 94 -19.15 -13.82 -15.85
CA ILE A 94 -18.62 -12.80 -14.93
C ILE A 94 -17.11 -12.59 -15.14
N GLU A 95 -16.34 -13.67 -15.32
CA GLU A 95 -14.90 -13.55 -15.60
C GLU A 95 -14.65 -12.79 -16.90
N ALA A 96 -15.37 -13.12 -17.97
CA ALA A 96 -15.26 -12.44 -19.24
C ALA A 96 -15.57 -10.94 -19.10
N GLU A 97 -16.60 -10.57 -18.34
CA GLU A 97 -16.97 -9.18 -18.10
C GLU A 97 -15.96 -8.44 -17.19
N VAL A 98 -15.51 -9.06 -16.10
CA VAL A 98 -14.57 -8.47 -15.15
C VAL A 98 -13.24 -8.15 -15.82
N PHE A 99 -12.73 -9.06 -16.66
CA PHE A 99 -11.45 -8.90 -17.36
C PHE A 99 -11.58 -8.27 -18.75
N ALA A 100 -12.79 -7.89 -19.19
CA ALA A 100 -12.98 -7.14 -20.42
C ALA A 100 -12.33 -5.76 -20.34
N GLU A 101 -11.92 -5.24 -21.51
CA GLU A 101 -11.41 -3.88 -21.62
C GLU A 101 -12.51 -2.87 -21.24
N GLY A 102 -12.23 -2.00 -20.27
CA GLY A 102 -13.21 -1.07 -19.73
C GLY A 102 -14.22 -1.71 -18.76
N GLY A 103 -14.03 -2.98 -18.40
CA GLY A 103 -14.84 -3.69 -17.42
C GLY A 103 -14.64 -3.17 -15.98
N PRO A 104 -15.29 -3.83 -15.01
CA PRO A 104 -15.20 -3.49 -13.58
C PRO A 104 -13.77 -3.37 -13.06
N LEU A 105 -12.82 -4.16 -13.58
CA LEU A 105 -11.42 -4.13 -13.14
C LEU A 105 -10.74 -2.80 -13.49
N THR A 106 -11.02 -2.26 -14.69
CA THR A 106 -10.53 -0.94 -15.11
C THR A 106 -11.10 0.16 -14.23
N ALA A 107 -12.38 0.07 -13.86
CA ALA A 107 -13.01 1.02 -12.93
C ALA A 107 -12.36 0.98 -11.52
N VAL A 108 -11.94 -0.20 -11.05
CA VAL A 108 -11.19 -0.34 -9.79
C VAL A 108 -9.80 0.28 -9.92
N ALA A 109 -9.11 0.06 -11.03
CA ALA A 109 -7.79 0.65 -11.26
C ALA A 109 -7.84 2.20 -11.25
N HIS A 110 -8.86 2.80 -11.85
CA HIS A 110 -9.07 4.25 -11.85
C HIS A 110 -9.37 4.88 -10.49
N LYS A 111 -9.60 4.07 -9.44
CA LYS A 111 -9.75 4.58 -8.08
C LYS A 111 -8.42 4.92 -7.41
N SER A 112 -7.28 4.83 -8.10
CA SER A 112 -5.97 5.24 -7.57
C SER A 112 -5.99 6.63 -6.91
N GLY A 113 -6.74 7.58 -7.49
CA GLY A 113 -6.89 8.93 -6.97
C GLY A 113 -7.58 8.97 -5.60
N GLU A 114 -8.60 8.14 -5.39
CA GLU A 114 -9.28 8.00 -4.09
C GLU A 114 -8.35 7.31 -3.06
N ILE A 115 -7.57 6.32 -3.51
CA ILE A 115 -6.61 5.60 -2.66
C ILE A 115 -5.56 6.56 -2.10
N LYS A 116 -5.09 7.52 -2.90
CA LYS A 116 -4.15 8.54 -2.47
C LYS A 116 -4.67 9.38 -1.30
N GLU A 117 -5.88 9.89 -1.41
CA GLU A 117 -6.50 10.71 -0.36
C GLU A 117 -6.70 9.89 0.92
N GLU A 118 -7.16 8.65 0.78
CA GLU A 118 -7.32 7.73 1.89
C GLU A 118 -5.99 7.38 2.57
N LEU A 119 -4.95 7.12 1.79
CA LEU A 119 -3.60 6.81 2.29
C LEU A 119 -3.05 7.99 3.10
N ASN A 120 -3.18 9.20 2.56
CA ASN A 120 -2.76 10.42 3.27
C ASN A 120 -3.54 10.60 4.58
N ARG A 121 -4.87 10.46 4.53
CA ARG A 121 -5.73 10.58 5.71
C ARG A 121 -5.32 9.58 6.79
N ARG A 122 -5.10 8.32 6.43
CA ARG A 122 -4.71 7.27 7.37
C ARG A 122 -3.32 7.53 7.94
N LEU A 123 -2.31 7.78 7.11
CA LEU A 123 -0.94 8.05 7.56
C LEU A 123 -0.85 9.29 8.45
N SER A 124 -1.63 10.32 8.14
CA SER A 124 -1.75 11.54 8.92
C SER A 124 -2.46 11.34 10.26
N SER A 125 -3.33 10.34 10.35
CA SER A 125 -4.07 9.98 11.58
C SER A 125 -3.31 9.01 12.49
N LEU A 126 -2.19 8.43 12.02
CA LEU A 126 -1.41 7.50 12.82
C LEU A 126 -0.75 8.19 14.01
N GLU A 127 -0.71 7.47 15.13
CA GLU A 127 0.13 7.87 16.25
C GLU A 127 1.61 7.90 15.83
N PRO A 128 2.43 8.79 16.42
CA PRO A 128 3.81 8.99 15.98
C PRO A 128 4.67 7.73 15.98
N GLU A 129 4.43 6.81 16.92
CA GLU A 129 5.16 5.53 17.03
C GLU A 129 4.86 4.60 15.85
N HIS A 130 3.60 4.52 15.43
CA HIS A 130 3.19 3.74 14.27
C HIS A 130 3.69 4.36 12.97
N PHE A 131 3.64 5.69 12.86
CA PHE A 131 4.15 6.41 11.70
C PHE A 131 5.67 6.23 11.53
N GLU A 132 6.43 6.26 12.63
CA GLU A 132 7.85 5.94 12.60
C GLU A 132 8.09 4.52 12.09
N GLY A 133 7.29 3.53 12.52
CA GLY A 133 7.38 2.16 12.03
C GLY A 133 7.25 2.02 10.51
N VAL A 134 6.41 2.85 9.87
CA VAL A 134 6.23 2.84 8.41
C VAL A 134 7.46 3.40 7.68
N LEU A 135 8.08 4.46 8.22
CA LEU A 135 9.13 5.20 7.51
C LEU A 135 10.56 4.83 7.94
N ARG A 136 10.74 4.31 9.15
CA ARG A 136 12.03 3.89 9.70
C ARG A 136 12.78 2.90 8.80
N PRO A 137 12.14 1.90 8.16
CA PRO A 137 12.85 0.99 7.25
C PRO A 137 13.51 1.73 6.08
N ALA A 138 12.83 2.72 5.48
CA ALA A 138 13.38 3.51 4.39
C ALA A 138 14.57 4.38 4.85
N PHE A 139 14.47 4.99 6.04
CA PHE A 139 15.57 5.80 6.59
C PHE A 139 16.78 4.96 7.01
N GLN A 140 16.56 3.80 7.64
CA GLN A 140 17.65 2.91 8.06
C GLN A 140 18.54 2.47 6.91
N GLN A 141 17.95 2.25 5.72
CA GLN A 141 18.72 1.92 4.52
C GLN A 141 19.66 3.04 4.08
N ASP A 142 19.36 4.30 4.43
CA ASP A 142 20.16 5.48 4.07
C ASP A 142 21.04 6.02 5.21
N GLU A 143 20.86 5.54 6.46
CA GLU A 143 21.62 6.00 7.63
C GLU A 143 23.13 5.83 7.46
N TRP A 144 23.60 4.77 6.80
CA TRP A 144 25.03 4.52 6.60
C TRP A 144 25.70 5.59 5.72
N LYS A 145 24.97 6.15 4.74
CA LYS A 145 25.47 7.24 3.90
C LYS A 145 25.68 8.50 4.73
N LEU A 146 24.77 8.77 5.67
CA LEU A 146 24.86 9.91 6.58
C LEU A 146 26.05 9.75 7.54
N ILE A 147 26.23 8.57 8.13
CA ILE A 147 27.36 8.28 9.02
C ILE A 147 28.69 8.44 8.28
N LEU A 148 28.81 7.87 7.07
CA LEU A 148 30.01 7.96 6.26
C LEU A 148 30.34 9.42 5.93
N THR A 149 29.36 10.20 5.50
CA THR A 149 29.54 11.62 5.17
C THR A 149 29.95 12.42 6.41
N GLY A 150 29.33 12.15 7.56
CA GLY A 150 29.71 12.75 8.84
C GLY A 150 31.13 12.41 9.27
N ALA A 151 31.56 11.15 9.08
CA ALA A 151 32.92 10.72 9.39
C ALA A 151 33.97 11.41 8.50
N VAL A 152 33.71 11.51 7.19
CA VAL A 152 34.60 12.21 6.25
C VAL A 152 34.71 13.69 6.60
N LEU A 153 33.59 14.38 6.85
CA LEU A 153 33.59 15.79 7.24
C LEU A 153 34.27 16.00 8.60
N GLY A 154 34.04 15.11 9.56
CA GLY A 154 34.67 15.15 10.87
C GLY A 154 36.19 14.98 10.79
N LEU A 155 36.68 14.04 9.98
CA LEU A 155 38.12 13.87 9.72
C LEU A 155 38.70 15.11 9.03
N ALA A 156 38.06 15.63 8.00
CA ALA A 156 38.53 16.83 7.29
C ALA A 156 38.61 18.05 8.23
N ALA A 157 37.59 18.28 9.04
CA ALA A 157 37.59 19.35 10.04
C ALA A 157 38.66 19.12 11.13
N GLY A 158 38.84 17.87 11.57
CA GLY A 158 39.87 17.50 12.55
C GLY A 158 41.28 17.75 12.03
N PHE A 159 41.58 17.37 10.78
CA PHE A 159 42.86 17.69 10.14
C PHE A 159 43.05 19.20 9.97
N ALA A 160 42.02 19.92 9.51
CA ALA A 160 42.08 21.37 9.42
C ALA A 160 42.39 22.02 10.79
N GLN A 161 41.73 21.58 11.86
CA GLN A 161 41.98 22.08 13.21
C GLN A 161 43.41 21.75 13.69
N LEU A 162 43.95 20.57 13.34
CA LEU A 162 45.34 20.21 13.62
C LEU A 162 46.33 21.14 12.92
N PHE A 163 46.17 21.38 11.62
CA PHE A 163 47.09 22.21 10.84
C PHE A 163 46.98 23.70 11.18
N PHE A 164 45.76 24.23 11.36
CA PHE A 164 45.56 25.66 11.64
C PHE A 164 45.76 26.05 13.10
N LEU A 165 45.48 25.15 14.05
CA LEU A 165 45.57 25.47 15.48
C LEU A 165 46.93 25.05 16.10
N PHE A 166 47.56 24.00 15.57
CA PHE A 166 48.83 23.46 16.09
C PHE A 166 50.01 23.57 15.11
N GLY A 167 49.79 24.06 13.88
CA GLY A 167 50.85 24.26 12.88
C GLY A 167 51.62 25.58 12.99
N GLU A 168 51.18 26.52 13.84
CA GLU A 168 51.87 27.81 14.11
C GLU A 168 52.67 27.83 15.44
N SER A 169 53.03 26.65 15.98
CA SER A 169 54.05 26.52 17.04
C SER A 169 55.32 25.88 16.51
#